data_AF-A0A1K2IT28-F1
#
_entry.id   AF-A0A1K2IT28-F1
#
_cell.length_a   1.000
_cell.length_b   1.000
_cell.length_c   1.000
_cell.angle_alpha   90.00
_cell.angle_beta   90.00
_cell.angle_gamma   90.00
#
_symmetry.space_group_name_H-M   'P 1'
#
loop_
_entity.id
_entity.type
_entity.pdbx_description
1 polymer ?
#
loop_
_entity_poly.entity_id
_entity_poly.type
_entity_poly.pdbx_seq_one_letter_code
_entity_poly.pdbx_strand_id
1 'polypeptide(L)'
;MVRIFYITLFCLFIVSCKQDNVSKSVKSNFVQNKNLKDYINFKYDEVIAFASVNPMDYYDGDFDKELNVKKFKDTISKTLNLSQIKHLNDILSGRENKNPFTSVIFTDCFYPRHNIIFLKDKKVINYISVCFECNNIKSSKPPRAHIKNYLDFFNSINLRMFNNPIEHSKYYDSIKFAHINNLNKKK
;
A
#
# COMPACT_ATOMS: atom_id res chain seq x y z
N MET A 1 -62.37 47.50 22.58
CA MET A 1 -62.48 47.04 21.18
C MET A 1 -61.07 46.96 20.58
N VAL A 2 -60.68 45.77 20.11
CA VAL A 2 -59.84 45.55 18.90
C VAL A 2 -58.36 46.01 18.99
N ARG A 3 -57.39 45.15 19.38
CA ARG A 3 -56.49 44.28 18.55
C ARG A 3 -55.03 44.74 18.80
N ILE A 4 -54.18 44.04 19.57
CA ILE A 4 -53.36 42.86 19.22
C ILE A 4 -52.85 42.89 17.77
N PHE A 5 -51.53 43.01 17.62
CA PHE A 5 -50.61 42.84 16.46
C PHE A 5 -49.60 43.99 16.60
N TYR A 6 -48.38 43.78 17.07
CA TYR A 6 -47.25 43.21 16.32
C TYR A 6 -46.27 42.53 17.29
N ILE A 7 -46.26 41.21 17.27
CA ILE A 7 -45.23 40.38 17.88
C ILE A 7 -44.29 39.93 16.74
N THR A 8 -42.99 40.09 16.99
CA THR A 8 -41.85 39.38 16.37
C THR A 8 -41.60 39.57 14.87
N LEU A 9 -40.82 40.60 14.54
CA LEU A 9 -39.95 40.60 13.36
C LEU A 9 -38.61 41.28 13.67
N PHE A 10 -37.81 40.71 14.58
CA PHE A 10 -36.39 41.05 14.71
C PHE A 10 -35.60 40.02 15.57
N CYS A 11 -35.54 38.76 15.12
CA CYS A 11 -34.62 37.76 15.68
C CYS A 11 -34.04 36.87 14.55
N LEU A 12 -33.51 37.50 13.51
CA LEU A 12 -32.56 36.87 12.60
C LEU A 12 -31.29 37.71 12.67
N PHE A 13 -30.14 37.04 12.72
CA PHE A 13 -28.83 37.58 13.10
C PHE A 13 -28.68 37.80 14.61
N ILE A 14 -28.26 36.78 15.37
CA ILE A 14 -26.86 36.55 15.78
C ILE A 14 -26.73 35.12 16.37
N VAL A 15 -26.74 34.08 15.54
CA VAL A 15 -26.06 32.83 15.93
C VAL A 15 -24.68 32.89 15.30
N SER A 16 -23.85 33.77 15.88
CA SER A 16 -22.41 33.69 15.71
C SER A 16 -21.97 32.56 16.65
N CYS A 17 -21.77 31.36 16.10
CA CYS A 17 -21.07 30.32 16.82
C CYS A 17 -19.67 30.85 17.14
N LYS A 18 -19.50 31.35 18.37
CA LYS A 18 -18.19 31.41 19.01
C LYS A 18 -17.67 29.98 19.07
N GLN A 19 -16.87 29.63 18.07
CA GLN A 19 -16.02 28.47 18.13
C GLN A 19 -14.88 28.85 19.09
N ASP A 20 -15.16 28.69 20.38
CA ASP A 20 -14.12 28.75 21.39
C ASP A 20 -13.12 27.65 21.04
N ASN A 21 -11.97 28.10 20.56
CA ASN A 21 -10.79 27.29 20.34
C ASN A 21 -10.32 26.75 21.70
N VAL A 22 -10.99 25.69 22.17
CA VAL A 22 -10.39 24.79 23.13
C VAL A 22 -9.33 24.02 22.35
N SER A 23 -8.15 24.62 22.28
CA SER A 23 -6.87 23.95 22.12
C SER A 23 -6.76 22.92 23.25
N LYS A 24 -7.47 21.79 23.13
CA LYS A 24 -7.02 20.54 23.71
C LYS A 24 -5.74 20.25 22.96
N SER A 25 -4.62 20.55 23.61
CA SER A 25 -3.35 19.95 23.27
C SER A 25 -3.59 18.46 23.20
N VAL A 26 -3.76 17.95 21.98
CA VAL A 26 -3.61 16.54 21.68
C VAL A 26 -2.17 16.29 22.05
N LYS A 27 -1.96 15.84 23.29
CA LYS A 27 -0.72 15.18 23.67
C LYS A 27 -0.57 14.11 22.61
N SER A 28 0.30 14.37 21.64
CA SER A 28 0.77 13.38 20.71
C SER A 28 1.43 12.34 21.60
N ASN A 29 0.68 11.31 21.96
CA ASN A 29 1.26 10.07 22.42
C ASN A 29 1.92 9.47 21.17
N PHE A 30 3.01 10.10 20.71
CA PHE A 30 4.07 9.40 20.04
C PHE A 30 4.48 8.34 21.05
N VAL A 31 3.94 7.13 20.86
CA VAL A 31 4.41 5.96 21.56
C VAL A 31 5.86 5.82 21.16
N GLN A 32 6.74 6.39 22.00
CA GLN A 32 8.17 6.17 21.95
C GLN A 32 8.40 4.66 21.86
N ASN A 33 9.14 4.26 20.83
CA ASN A 33 9.74 2.95 20.57
C ASN A 33 9.64 1.98 21.77
N LYS A 34 8.57 1.18 21.81
CA LYS A 34 8.69 -0.19 22.31
C LYS A 34 9.74 -0.85 21.42
N ASN A 35 10.68 -1.62 21.96
CA ASN A 35 11.60 -2.46 21.18
C ASN A 35 10.79 -3.41 20.28
N LEU A 36 10.41 -2.95 19.09
CA LEU A 36 9.61 -3.71 18.14
C LEU A 36 10.53 -4.78 17.56
N LYS A 37 10.21 -6.05 17.86
CA LYS A 37 10.86 -7.20 17.24
C LYS A 37 10.78 -7.07 15.73
N ASP A 38 11.89 -7.40 15.07
CA ASP A 38 11.98 -7.43 13.62
C ASP A 38 10.96 -8.38 13.02
N TYR A 39 10.30 -7.90 11.98
CA TYR A 39 9.46 -8.75 11.15
C TYR A 39 10.32 -9.76 10.39
N ILE A 40 11.45 -9.34 9.81
CA ILE A 40 12.34 -10.25 9.09
C ILE A 40 13.34 -10.86 10.09
N ASN A 41 12.87 -11.89 10.81
CA ASN A 41 13.62 -12.61 11.85
C ASN A 41 13.87 -14.09 11.48
N PHE A 42 13.91 -14.38 10.18
CA PHE A 42 14.09 -15.72 9.62
C PHE A 42 15.18 -15.68 8.55
N LYS A 43 15.76 -16.85 8.23
CA LYS A 43 16.82 -16.97 7.23
C LYS A 43 16.23 -17.00 5.82
N TYR A 44 16.78 -16.22 4.89
CA TYR A 44 16.44 -16.20 3.47
C TYR A 44 17.72 -15.97 2.65
N ASP A 45 17.68 -16.32 1.37
CA ASP A 45 18.75 -16.08 0.40
C ASP A 45 18.41 -14.88 -0.50
N GLU A 46 17.13 -14.74 -0.87
CA GLU A 46 16.68 -13.70 -1.80
C GLU A 46 15.32 -13.14 -1.39
N VAL A 47 15.10 -11.85 -1.66
CA VAL A 47 13.79 -11.21 -1.54
C VAL A 47 13.42 -10.61 -2.89
N ILE A 48 12.29 -11.03 -3.43
CA ILE A 48 11.80 -10.56 -4.73
C ILE A 48 10.47 -9.83 -4.51
N ALA A 49 10.40 -8.59 -4.99
CA ALA A 49 9.15 -7.87 -5.12
C ALA A 49 8.69 -7.93 -6.58
N PHE A 50 7.40 -8.08 -6.83
CA PHE A 50 6.88 -8.09 -8.19
C PHE A 50 5.45 -7.57 -8.27
N ALA A 51 5.07 -7.08 -9.44
CA ALA A 51 3.72 -6.63 -9.74
C ALA A 51 3.25 -7.13 -11.11
N SER A 52 1.94 -7.39 -11.24
CA SER A 52 1.30 -7.72 -12.53
C SER A 52 1.22 -6.49 -13.42
N VAL A 53 1.66 -6.63 -14.68
CA VAL A 53 1.59 -5.60 -15.73
C VAL A 53 0.20 -5.50 -16.33
N ASN A 54 -0.54 -6.61 -16.35
CA ASN A 54 -1.92 -6.62 -16.75
C ASN A 54 -2.79 -6.48 -15.48
N PRO A 55 -3.62 -5.42 -15.37
CA PRO A 55 -4.50 -5.25 -14.21
C PRO A 55 -5.54 -6.37 -14.08
N MET A 56 -5.78 -7.13 -15.16
CA MET A 56 -6.66 -8.30 -15.18
C MET A 56 -5.93 -9.62 -14.88
N ASP A 57 -4.59 -9.64 -14.85
CA ASP A 57 -3.83 -10.85 -14.49
C ASP A 57 -3.80 -10.99 -12.97
N TYR A 58 -4.76 -11.80 -12.49
CA TYR A 58 -4.90 -12.22 -11.12
C TYR A 58 -4.03 -13.45 -10.85
N TYR A 59 -3.37 -13.46 -9.70
CA TYR A 59 -2.77 -14.68 -9.17
C TYR A 59 -3.72 -15.30 -8.14
N ASP A 60 -4.38 -16.39 -8.55
CA ASP A 60 -5.15 -17.29 -7.71
C ASP A 60 -4.30 -18.37 -7.01
N GLY A 61 -3.01 -18.43 -7.36
CA GLY A 61 -2.14 -19.50 -6.94
C GLY A 61 -1.86 -19.52 -5.43
N ASP A 62 -1.62 -20.73 -4.95
CA ASP A 62 -1.15 -20.97 -3.60
C ASP A 62 0.37 -20.70 -3.54
N PHE A 63 0.75 -19.56 -2.96
CA PHE A 63 2.16 -19.21 -2.70
C PHE A 63 2.92 -20.30 -1.96
N ASP A 64 2.21 -21.16 -1.21
CA ASP A 64 2.80 -22.22 -0.39
C ASP A 64 3.00 -23.54 -1.17
N LYS A 65 2.44 -23.69 -2.40
CA LYS A 65 2.50 -24.95 -3.17
C LYS A 65 3.17 -24.85 -4.53
N GLU A 66 2.93 -23.80 -5.30
CA GLU A 66 3.58 -23.58 -6.59
C GLU A 66 3.90 -22.10 -6.75
N LEU A 67 5.19 -21.75 -6.74
CA LEU A 67 5.61 -20.42 -7.19
C LEU A 67 6.52 -20.58 -8.40
N ASN A 68 5.91 -20.63 -9.59
CA ASN A 68 6.66 -20.42 -10.81
C ASN A 68 6.47 -18.97 -11.24
N VAL A 69 7.47 -18.13 -11.00
CA VAL A 69 7.40 -16.70 -11.37
C VAL A 69 7.16 -16.51 -12.88
N LYS A 70 7.53 -17.50 -13.70
CA LYS A 70 7.26 -17.49 -15.15
C LYS A 70 5.80 -17.83 -15.50
N LYS A 71 5.01 -18.38 -14.57
CA LYS A 71 3.56 -18.63 -14.74
C LYS A 71 2.74 -17.37 -14.52
N PHE A 72 3.26 -16.34 -13.83
CA PHE A 72 2.62 -15.04 -13.85
C PHE A 72 2.77 -14.47 -15.26
N LYS A 73 1.68 -14.39 -16.01
CA LYS A 73 1.67 -13.69 -17.29
C LYS A 73 2.00 -12.22 -17.01
N ASP A 74 3.00 -11.71 -17.72
CA ASP A 74 3.45 -10.32 -17.70
C ASP A 74 3.60 -9.71 -16.28
N THR A 75 4.68 -10.04 -15.57
CA THR A 75 5.07 -9.34 -14.32
C THR A 75 6.35 -8.54 -14.48
N ILE A 76 6.43 -7.41 -13.77
CA ILE A 76 7.72 -6.76 -13.49
C ILE A 76 8.18 -7.19 -12.11
N SER A 77 9.37 -7.78 -12.05
CA SER A 77 10.01 -8.22 -10.82
C SER A 77 11.28 -7.44 -10.52
N LYS A 78 11.59 -7.32 -9.24
CA LYS A 78 12.83 -6.74 -8.74
C LYS A 78 13.34 -7.52 -7.55
N THR A 79 14.55 -8.06 -7.67
CA THR A 79 15.31 -8.55 -6.54
C THR A 79 15.75 -7.36 -5.68
N LEU A 80 15.43 -7.41 -4.39
CA LEU A 80 15.74 -6.33 -3.46
C LEU A 80 17.17 -6.40 -2.98
N ASN A 81 17.82 -5.24 -2.87
CA ASN A 81 19.14 -5.13 -2.23
C ASN A 81 19.02 -4.98 -0.71
N LEU A 82 20.15 -5.07 0.01
CA LEU A 82 20.19 -5.00 1.47
C LEU A 82 19.55 -3.73 2.04
N SER A 83 19.75 -2.57 1.39
CA SER A 83 19.16 -1.30 1.84
C SER A 83 17.64 -1.32 1.72
N GLN A 84 17.11 -1.82 0.59
CA GLN A 84 15.68 -2.00 0.36
C GLN A 84 15.07 -3.01 1.32
N ILE A 85 15.78 -4.11 1.62
CA ILE A 85 15.31 -5.12 2.58
C ILE A 85 15.29 -4.56 4.01
N LYS A 86 16.30 -3.78 4.40
CA LYS A 86 16.29 -3.09 5.70
C LYS A 86 15.10 -2.13 5.80
N HIS A 87 14.89 -1.31 4.78
CA HIS A 87 13.76 -0.39 4.73
C HIS A 87 12.41 -1.13 4.82
N LEU A 88 12.27 -2.21 4.05
CA LEU A 88 11.12 -3.10 4.13
C LEU A 88 10.94 -3.66 5.55
N ASN A 89 12.00 -4.14 6.21
CA ASN A 89 11.92 -4.63 7.58
C ASN A 89 11.41 -3.55 8.55
N ASP A 90 11.90 -2.31 8.41
CA ASP A 90 11.50 -1.18 9.25
C ASP A 90 10.00 -0.88 9.08
N ILE A 91 9.51 -0.89 7.83
CA ILE A 91 8.07 -0.81 7.50
C ILE A 91 7.29 -1.96 8.16
N LEU A 92 7.65 -3.21 7.85
CA LEU A 92 6.91 -4.40 8.28
C LEU A 92 6.89 -4.58 9.80
N SER A 93 7.94 -4.12 10.47
CA SER A 93 8.05 -4.15 11.93
C SER A 93 7.23 -3.05 12.62
N GLY A 94 6.69 -2.10 11.86
CA GLY A 94 5.90 -0.97 12.36
C GLY A 94 6.73 0.23 12.81
N ARG A 95 8.02 0.29 12.45
CA ARG A 95 8.90 1.42 12.81
C ARG A 95 8.66 2.66 11.94
N GLU A 96 8.02 2.48 10.79
CA GLU A 96 7.62 3.58 9.89
C GLU A 96 6.10 3.79 9.83
N ASN A 97 5.40 3.76 10.95
CA ASN A 97 3.97 4.04 10.96
C ASN A 97 3.68 5.52 10.72
N LYS A 98 3.40 5.88 9.45
CA LYS A 98 2.81 7.17 9.09
C LYS A 98 1.32 7.13 9.46
N ASN A 99 0.82 8.27 9.94
CA ASN A 99 -0.52 8.46 10.53
C ASN A 99 -1.64 7.71 9.75
N PRO A 100 -2.47 6.89 10.40
CA PRO A 100 -3.37 5.93 9.75
C PRO A 100 -4.68 6.53 9.22
N PHE A 101 -4.70 7.82 8.84
CA PHE A 101 -5.92 8.47 8.33
C PHE A 101 -6.20 8.07 6.88
N THR A 102 -6.59 6.81 6.69
CA THR A 102 -7.31 6.33 5.53
C THR A 102 -8.34 5.33 6.03
N SER A 103 -9.62 5.67 5.92
CA SER A 103 -10.73 4.79 6.27
C SER A 103 -10.55 3.41 5.60
N VAL A 104 -10.46 2.36 6.41
CA VAL A 104 -10.37 0.98 5.92
C VAL A 104 -11.76 0.56 5.46
N ILE A 105 -12.00 0.59 4.15
CA ILE A 105 -13.16 -0.08 3.57
C ILE A 105 -12.79 -1.55 3.48
N PHE A 106 -13.37 -2.38 4.36
CA PHE A 106 -13.32 -3.83 4.19
C PHE A 106 -14.12 -4.18 2.95
N THR A 107 -13.48 -4.84 1.98
CA THR A 107 -14.14 -5.37 0.79
C THR A 107 -13.96 -6.89 0.78
N ASP A 108 -15.00 -7.63 0.39
CA ASP A 108 -15.00 -9.10 0.40
C ASP A 108 -14.11 -9.71 -0.69
N CYS A 109 -13.66 -8.89 -1.64
CA CYS A 109 -12.81 -9.31 -2.74
C CYS A 109 -11.33 -9.05 -2.43
N PHE A 110 -10.43 -9.95 -2.85
CA PHE A 110 -8.99 -9.74 -2.70
C PHE A 110 -8.25 -10.06 -4.00
N TYR A 111 -7.85 -9.01 -4.72
CA TYR A 111 -7.11 -9.11 -5.99
C TYR A 111 -5.71 -8.51 -5.85
N PRO A 112 -4.76 -9.24 -5.25
CA PRO A 112 -3.43 -8.70 -5.05
C PRO A 112 -2.71 -8.53 -6.38
N ARG A 113 -2.17 -7.34 -6.58
CA ARG A 113 -1.34 -7.02 -7.76
C ARG A 113 0.12 -6.85 -7.41
N HIS A 114 0.44 -6.69 -6.14
CA HIS A 114 1.80 -6.40 -5.67
C HIS A 114 2.19 -7.41 -4.62
N ASN A 115 3.34 -8.03 -4.81
CA ASN A 115 3.78 -9.17 -4.02
C ASN A 115 5.24 -9.00 -3.62
N ILE A 116 5.58 -9.54 -2.46
CA ILE A 116 6.93 -9.69 -1.94
C ILE A 116 7.07 -11.13 -1.48
N ILE A 117 8.10 -11.81 -1.93
CA ILE A 117 8.42 -13.19 -1.55
C ILE A 117 9.83 -13.26 -0.98
N PHE A 118 9.99 -14.10 0.04
CA PHE A 118 11.27 -14.44 0.64
C PHE A 118 11.61 -15.88 0.26
N LEU A 119 12.76 -16.06 -0.38
CA LEU A 119 13.21 -17.36 -0.86
C LEU A 119 14.34 -17.91 0.00
N LYS A 120 14.28 -19.20 0.29
CA LYS A 120 15.40 -19.99 0.85
C LYS A 120 15.53 -21.26 0.02
N ASP A 121 16.71 -21.52 -0.52
CA ASP A 121 16.98 -22.68 -1.39
C ASP A 121 15.97 -22.78 -2.55
N LYS A 122 15.63 -21.62 -3.15
CA LYS A 122 14.61 -21.45 -4.22
C LYS A 122 13.17 -21.78 -3.83
N LYS A 123 12.87 -21.94 -2.53
CA LYS A 123 11.51 -22.16 -2.01
C LYS A 123 11.00 -20.90 -1.30
N VAL A 124 9.73 -20.60 -1.48
CA VAL A 124 9.05 -19.52 -0.73
C VAL A 124 8.94 -19.94 0.72
N ILE A 125 9.48 -19.13 1.63
CA ILE A 125 9.39 -19.35 3.08
C ILE A 125 8.53 -18.31 3.77
N ASN A 126 8.27 -17.18 3.11
CA ASN A 126 7.39 -16.14 3.57
C ASN A 126 6.95 -15.30 2.35
N TYR A 127 5.73 -14.78 2.40
CA TYR A 127 5.22 -13.88 1.38
C TYR A 127 4.36 -12.77 1.98
N ILE A 128 4.23 -11.70 1.21
CA ILE A 128 3.31 -10.60 1.44
C ILE A 128 2.67 -10.27 0.10
N SER A 129 1.36 -10.23 0.07
CA SER A 129 0.55 -10.01 -1.09
C SER A 129 -0.41 -8.87 -0.76
N VAL A 130 -0.38 -7.82 -1.57
CA VAL A 130 -1.05 -6.55 -1.28
C VAL A 130 -2.06 -6.25 -2.39
N CYS A 131 -3.31 -6.03 -1.97
CA CYS A 131 -4.36 -5.51 -2.82
C CYS A 131 -4.69 -4.09 -2.38
N PHE A 132 -4.29 -3.12 -3.20
CA PHE A 132 -4.55 -1.71 -2.92
C PHE A 132 -6.00 -1.30 -3.16
N GLU A 133 -6.70 -1.95 -4.09
CA GLU A 133 -8.12 -1.70 -4.37
C GLU A 133 -9.01 -2.08 -3.18
N CYS A 134 -8.68 -3.21 -2.57
CA CYS A 134 -9.43 -3.78 -1.46
C CYS A 134 -8.89 -3.35 -0.08
N ASN A 135 -7.82 -2.55 -0.07
CA ASN A 135 -7.08 -2.15 1.12
C ASN A 135 -6.77 -3.33 2.07
N ASN A 136 -6.31 -4.44 1.49
CA ASN A 136 -6.14 -5.69 2.19
C ASN A 136 -4.75 -6.29 1.92
N ILE A 137 -4.25 -7.07 2.88
CA ILE A 137 -2.93 -7.68 2.86
C ILE A 137 -3.08 -9.14 3.27
N LYS A 138 -2.58 -10.04 2.41
CA LYS A 138 -2.43 -11.46 2.73
C LYS A 138 -0.96 -11.78 2.88
N SER A 139 -0.57 -12.43 3.95
CA SER A 139 0.84 -12.76 4.21
C SER A 139 0.97 -14.01 5.06
N SER A 140 2.12 -14.68 5.00
CA SER A 140 2.37 -15.88 5.82
C SER A 140 2.35 -15.56 7.32
N LYS A 141 2.71 -14.33 7.69
CA LYS A 141 2.57 -13.81 9.05
C LYS A 141 2.13 -12.34 9.06
N PRO A 142 1.35 -11.89 10.06
CA PRO A 142 0.75 -10.56 10.06
C PRO A 142 1.81 -9.45 10.21
N PRO A 143 1.92 -8.51 9.25
CA PRO A 143 2.80 -7.35 9.35
C PRO A 143 2.16 -6.24 10.20
N ARG A 144 2.98 -5.32 10.73
CA ARG A 144 2.51 -4.11 11.43
C ARG A 144 2.38 -2.88 10.52
N ALA A 145 2.71 -3.03 9.24
CA ALA A 145 2.71 -1.96 8.26
C ALA A 145 1.28 -1.57 7.83
N HIS A 146 1.06 -0.27 7.61
CA HIS A 146 -0.17 0.22 6.99
C HIS A 146 -0.09 0.12 5.45
N ILE A 147 -1.25 0.09 4.78
CA ILE A 147 -1.34 -0.01 3.31
C ILE A 147 -0.50 1.06 2.61
N LYS A 148 -0.49 2.29 3.15
CA LYS A 148 0.25 3.42 2.60
C LYS A 148 1.77 3.15 2.62
N ASN A 149 2.27 2.42 3.61
CA ASN A 149 3.69 2.06 3.63
C ASN A 149 4.07 1.13 2.48
N TYR A 150 3.19 0.19 2.13
CA TYR A 150 3.39 -0.64 0.95
C TYR A 150 3.37 0.18 -0.33
N LEU A 151 2.43 1.12 -0.46
CA LEU A 151 2.38 2.01 -1.62
C LEU A 151 3.68 2.81 -1.77
N ASP A 152 4.11 3.48 -0.70
CA ASP A 152 5.36 4.25 -0.67
C ASP A 152 6.57 3.36 -1.02
N PHE A 153 6.63 2.13 -0.48
CA PHE A 153 7.70 1.17 -0.74
C PHE A 153 7.73 0.68 -2.20
N PHE A 154 6.61 0.20 -2.73
CA PHE A 154 6.52 -0.29 -4.10
C PHE A 154 6.86 0.81 -5.12
N ASN A 155 6.41 2.04 -4.87
CA ASN A 155 6.79 3.21 -5.67
C ASN A 155 8.30 3.49 -5.61
N SER A 156 8.93 3.42 -4.43
CA SER A 156 10.38 3.69 -4.27
C SER A 156 11.26 2.67 -5.01
N ILE A 157 10.74 1.46 -5.23
CA ILE A 157 11.44 0.41 -5.97
C ILE A 157 11.05 0.33 -7.45
N ASN A 158 10.29 1.30 -7.98
CA ASN A 158 9.78 1.36 -9.35
C ASN A 158 8.80 0.23 -9.73
N LEU A 159 8.09 -0.33 -8.75
CA LEU A 159 6.92 -1.19 -8.97
C LEU A 159 5.67 -0.35 -8.69
N ARG A 160 5.43 0.66 -9.53
CA ARG A 160 4.46 1.69 -9.21
C ARG A 160 3.02 1.16 -9.22
N MET A 161 2.24 1.64 -8.27
CA MET A 161 0.78 1.51 -8.33
C MET A 161 0.22 2.67 -9.16
N PHE A 162 -0.76 2.37 -10.02
CA PHE A 162 -1.50 3.37 -10.78
C PHE A 162 -2.93 3.40 -10.27
N ASN A 163 -3.41 4.59 -9.95
CA ASN A 163 -4.81 4.79 -9.53
C ASN A 163 -5.78 4.73 -10.72
N ASN A 164 -5.25 4.73 -11.95
CA ASN A 164 -6.01 4.73 -13.19
C ASN A 164 -5.47 3.66 -14.16
N PRO A 165 -6.31 2.73 -14.66
CA PRO A 165 -5.93 1.74 -15.68
C PRO A 165 -5.28 2.33 -16.93
N ILE A 166 -5.63 3.56 -17.32
CA ILE A 166 -5.05 4.25 -18.48
C ILE A 166 -3.58 4.63 -18.21
N GLU A 167 -3.28 5.13 -17.00
CA GLU A 167 -1.90 5.45 -16.59
C GLU A 167 -1.07 4.18 -16.45
N HIS A 168 -1.69 3.10 -15.97
CA HIS A 168 -1.11 1.76 -15.92
C HIS A 168 -0.66 1.30 -17.30
N SER A 169 -1.59 1.27 -18.28
CA SER A 169 -1.28 0.85 -19.65
C SER A 169 -0.15 1.70 -20.22
N LYS A 170 -0.26 3.03 -20.17
CA LYS A 170 0.76 3.94 -20.72
C LYS A 170 2.15 3.72 -20.12
N TYR A 171 2.26 3.51 -18.81
CA TYR A 171 3.54 3.27 -18.16
C TYR A 171 4.16 1.94 -18.60
N TYR A 172 3.41 0.85 -18.53
CA TYR A 172 3.95 -0.47 -18.86
C TYR A 172 4.19 -0.63 -20.38
N ASP A 173 3.36 -0.02 -21.22
CA ASP A 173 3.59 0.07 -22.66
C ASP A 173 4.92 0.80 -22.95
N SER A 174 5.22 1.87 -22.21
CA SER A 174 6.50 2.61 -22.37
C SER A 174 7.73 1.77 -22.02
N ILE A 175 7.65 0.92 -20.98
CA ILE A 175 8.73 0.00 -20.59
C ILE A 175 8.92 -1.07 -21.66
N LYS A 176 7.82 -1.65 -22.16
CA LYS A 176 7.84 -2.68 -23.21
C LYS A 176 8.46 -2.14 -24.49
N PHE A 177 8.09 -0.93 -24.91
CA PHE A 177 8.68 -0.24 -26.06
C PHE A 177 10.17 0.05 -25.87
N ALA A 178 10.60 0.54 -24.70
CA ALA A 178 12.01 0.79 -24.41
C ALA A 178 12.84 -0.50 -24.45
N HIS A 179 12.29 -1.62 -23.95
CA HIS A 179 12.94 -2.92 -24.00
C HIS A 179 13.11 -3.44 -25.44
N ILE A 180 12.08 -3.34 -26.27
CA ILE A 180 12.12 -3.72 -27.69
C ILE A 180 13.15 -2.88 -28.46
N ASN A 181 13.17 -1.57 -28.26
CA ASN A 181 14.11 -0.68 -28.94
C ASN A 181 15.57 -0.96 -28.57
N ASN A 182 15.85 -1.34 -27.32
CA ASN A 182 17.18 -1.72 -26.88
C ASN A 182 17.64 -3.08 -27.42
N LEU A 183 16.72 -4.01 -27.68
CA LEU A 183 17.04 -5.28 -28.34
C LEU A 183 17.36 -5.07 -29.83
N ASN A 184 16.65 -4.16 -30.50
CA ASN A 184 16.87 -3.87 -31.92
C ASN A 184 18.15 -3.06 -32.19
N LYS A 185 18.62 -2.26 -31.22
CA LYS A 185 19.90 -1.52 -31.33
C LYS A 185 21.16 -2.37 -31.10
N LYS A 186 20.99 -3.61 -30.64
CA LYS A 186 22.10 -4.56 -30.38
C LYS A 186 22.29 -5.57 -31.52
N LYS A 187 21.54 -5.44 -32.61
CA LYS A 187 21.76 -6.13 -33.88
C LYS A 187 22.41 -5.16 -34.87
#